data_AF-A0A8T2IW92-F1
#
_entry.id   AF-A0A8T2IW92-F1
#
_cell.length_a   1.000
_cell.length_b   1.000
_cell.length_c   1.000
_cell.angle_alpha   90.00
_cell.angle_beta   90.00
_cell.angle_gamma   90.00
#
_symmetry.space_group_name_H-M   'P 1'
#
loop_
_entity.id
_entity.type
_entity.pdbx_description
1 polymer ?
#
loop_
_entity_poly.entity_id
_entity_poly.type
_entity_poly.pdbx_seq_one_letter_code
_entity_poly.pdbx_strand_id
1 'polypeptide(L)'
;EYYGKSLKSSKDLKTNACVTSSKPLAKYVKDALKNIHEDVSSRYYGCGIVVPECLENCRILDLGSGSGRDCFMLSKLVGQNGHVTGIDMTDEQVGVARKYIDYHMKEFGFQKPNVDFIQGYIENLEAVSLKDNSYDIIISNCVINLSPDKRAVLREAYRVLKDGGEMYFSDVYSNKPISEELKKNKVLWGECLSGALYWKDLLQISEEIGFFTPRLVTSSLICVDNQELQDILSDYRFVSATFRLFKLPQDRIKEKCKVIYNGGITGFEEKLHFDANFTFKEGEPIEVDEELSCILKSSRFSDEFLMQTCGKGNSSSSFQPIKIAWGCKGIRDQSN
;
A
#
# COMPACT_ATOMS: atom_id res chain seq x y z
N GLU A 1 -8.12 14.85 -17.00
CA GLU A 1 -7.30 15.83 -17.76
C GLU A 1 -6.06 16.33 -17.00
N TYR A 2 -6.10 16.56 -15.68
CA TYR A 2 -4.97 17.13 -14.93
C TYR A 2 -3.69 16.26 -14.89
N TYR A 3 -3.79 14.98 -14.51
CA TYR A 3 -2.63 14.07 -14.37
C TYR A 3 -2.01 13.56 -15.69
N GLY A 4 -2.68 13.78 -16.83
CA GLY A 4 -2.20 13.35 -18.15
C GLY A 4 -1.89 14.47 -19.14
N LYS A 5 -2.41 15.70 -18.92
CA LYS A 5 -2.16 16.85 -19.81
C LYS A 5 -1.54 18.06 -19.12
N SER A 6 -1.67 18.21 -17.79
CA SER A 6 -1.26 19.44 -17.08
C SER A 6 0.01 19.26 -16.24
N LEU A 7 0.21 18.11 -15.60
CA LEU A 7 1.43 17.81 -14.85
C LEU A 7 2.51 17.25 -15.79
N LYS A 8 3.61 17.99 -15.97
CA LYS A 8 4.74 17.56 -16.79
C LYS A 8 5.88 16.95 -15.96
N SER A 9 5.93 17.24 -14.65
CA SER A 9 6.95 16.74 -13.74
C SER A 9 6.50 16.79 -12.27
N SER A 10 7.06 15.92 -11.41
CA SER A 10 6.90 15.98 -9.94
C SER A 10 7.48 17.24 -9.30
N LYS A 11 8.26 18.03 -10.05
CA LYS A 11 8.76 19.35 -9.61
C LYS A 11 7.70 20.45 -9.61
N ASP A 12 6.52 20.20 -10.20
CA ASP A 12 5.42 21.17 -10.26
C ASP A 12 4.55 21.17 -8.99
N LEU A 13 4.80 20.24 -8.06
CA LEU A 13 4.05 20.07 -6.81
C LEU A 13 4.41 21.17 -5.80
N LYS A 14 3.39 21.81 -5.23
CA LYS A 14 3.54 22.90 -4.24
C LYS A 14 3.51 22.40 -2.79
N THR A 15 3.44 21.09 -2.59
CA THR A 15 3.39 20.45 -1.26
C THR A 15 4.37 19.29 -1.18
N ASN A 16 4.74 18.90 0.04
CA ASN A 16 5.43 17.62 0.26
C ASN A 16 4.45 16.43 0.36
N ALA A 17 3.16 16.63 0.05
CA ALA A 17 2.13 15.60 0.08
C ALA A 17 2.51 14.38 -0.75
N CYS A 18 3.35 14.63 -1.75
CA CYS A 18 3.87 13.66 -2.68
C CYS A 18 5.29 13.16 -2.38
N VAL A 19 5.70 13.17 -1.11
CA VAL A 19 6.96 12.57 -0.67
C VAL A 19 6.67 11.51 0.38
N THR A 20 6.66 10.23 0.00
CA THR A 20 6.68 9.12 0.97
C THR A 20 7.93 9.18 1.85
N SER A 21 7.83 8.57 3.04
CA SER A 21 8.75 8.64 4.18
C SER A 21 10.26 8.76 3.85
N SER A 22 10.97 9.53 4.68
CA SER A 22 12.42 9.78 4.67
C SER A 22 13.33 8.55 4.87
N LYS A 23 12.79 7.33 4.81
CA LYS A 23 13.60 6.10 4.94
C LYS A 23 14.31 5.79 3.62
N PRO A 24 15.63 5.52 3.64
CA PRO A 24 16.34 5.07 2.45
C PRO A 24 15.72 3.79 1.91
N LEU A 25 15.51 3.70 0.59
CA LEU A 25 15.06 2.45 -0.03
C LEU A 25 16.04 1.32 0.27
N ALA A 26 15.49 0.14 0.53
CA ALA A 26 16.28 -1.07 0.73
C ALA A 26 17.17 -1.34 -0.50
N LYS A 27 18.33 -1.97 -0.28
CA LYS A 27 19.33 -2.18 -1.33
C LYS A 27 18.76 -3.00 -2.50
N TYR A 28 18.04 -4.09 -2.20
CA TYR A 28 17.45 -4.96 -3.23
C TYR A 28 16.42 -4.22 -4.11
N VAL A 29 15.64 -3.30 -3.52
CA VAL A 29 14.69 -2.44 -4.24
C VAL A 29 15.44 -1.47 -5.17
N LYS A 30 16.49 -0.81 -4.65
CA LYS A 30 17.32 0.09 -5.46
C LYS A 30 17.97 -0.64 -6.62
N ASP A 31 18.46 -1.85 -6.39
CA ASP A 31 19.13 -2.64 -7.42
C ASP A 31 18.14 -3.12 -8.49
N ALA A 32 16.90 -3.45 -8.13
CA ALA A 32 15.84 -3.73 -9.10
C ALA A 32 15.47 -2.48 -9.92
N LEU A 33 15.35 -1.31 -9.28
CA LEU A 33 15.02 -0.04 -9.96
C LEU A 33 16.08 0.42 -10.97
N LYS A 34 17.36 0.08 -10.75
CA LYS A 34 18.45 0.42 -11.70
C LYS A 34 18.30 -0.27 -13.05
N ASN A 35 17.58 -1.39 -13.09
CA ASN A 35 17.40 -2.19 -14.30
C ASN A 35 16.14 -1.77 -15.09
N ILE A 36 15.47 -0.69 -14.68
CA ILE A 36 14.25 -0.20 -15.33
C ILE A 36 14.61 0.79 -16.43
N HIS A 37 14.04 0.59 -17.61
CA HIS A 37 14.27 1.44 -18.77
C HIS A 37 13.93 2.92 -18.47
N GLU A 38 14.73 3.84 -19.00
CA GLU A 38 14.59 5.28 -18.72
C GLU A 38 13.24 5.86 -19.18
N ASP A 39 12.73 5.46 -20.34
CA ASP A 39 11.39 5.86 -20.82
C ASP A 39 10.26 5.44 -19.89
N VAL A 40 10.40 4.33 -19.16
CA VAL A 40 9.45 3.91 -18.14
C VAL A 40 9.61 4.78 -16.90
N SER A 41 10.84 4.96 -16.43
CA SER A 41 11.14 5.69 -15.18
C SER A 41 10.86 7.19 -15.26
N SER A 42 11.14 7.82 -16.41
CA SER A 42 11.00 9.27 -16.61
C SER A 42 9.55 9.75 -16.69
N ARG A 43 8.61 8.84 -16.96
CA ARG A 43 7.16 9.10 -17.03
C ARG A 43 6.43 8.74 -15.74
N TYR A 44 7.16 8.52 -14.66
CA TYR A 44 6.61 8.22 -13.35
C TYR A 44 6.15 9.50 -12.63
N TYR A 45 4.87 9.56 -12.28
CA TYR A 45 4.26 10.67 -11.55
C TYR A 45 4.01 10.37 -10.07
N GLY A 46 4.42 9.18 -9.60
CA GLY A 46 4.17 8.77 -8.23
C GLY A 46 5.12 9.41 -7.22
N CYS A 47 4.71 9.30 -5.97
CA CYS A 47 5.18 10.13 -4.87
C CYS A 47 6.10 9.36 -3.90
N GLY A 48 6.52 8.16 -4.34
CA GLY A 48 7.19 7.19 -3.50
C GLY A 48 7.41 5.85 -4.17
N ILE A 49 7.54 4.81 -3.34
CA ILE A 49 7.43 3.43 -3.79
C ILE A 49 6.77 2.58 -2.71
N VAL A 50 5.92 1.67 -3.13
CA VAL A 50 5.20 0.76 -2.25
C VAL A 50 5.70 -0.64 -2.54
N VAL A 51 6.49 -1.19 -1.62
CA VAL A 51 7.07 -2.54 -1.74
C VAL A 51 6.72 -3.31 -0.48
N PRO A 52 5.77 -4.26 -0.56
CA PRO A 52 5.48 -5.19 0.53
C PRO A 52 6.65 -6.16 0.75
N GLU A 53 6.68 -6.79 1.92
CA GLU A 53 7.62 -7.87 2.21
C GLU A 53 7.13 -9.22 1.66
N CYS A 54 7.99 -10.24 1.67
CA CYS A 54 7.63 -11.63 1.29
C CYS A 54 6.99 -11.70 -0.11
N LEU A 55 7.74 -11.34 -1.16
CA LEU A 55 7.21 -11.18 -2.53
C LEU A 55 7.43 -12.39 -3.43
N GLU A 56 8.32 -13.29 -3.05
CA GLU A 56 8.78 -14.36 -3.93
C GLU A 56 7.61 -15.21 -4.43
N ASN A 57 7.57 -15.44 -5.74
CA ASN A 57 6.55 -16.21 -6.43
C ASN A 57 5.10 -15.66 -6.31
N CYS A 58 4.90 -14.47 -5.74
CA CYS A 58 3.57 -13.88 -5.59
C CYS A 58 2.98 -13.41 -6.92
N ARG A 59 1.64 -13.43 -7.01
CA ARG A 59 0.87 -12.73 -8.04
C ARG A 59 0.44 -11.37 -7.50
N ILE A 60 0.93 -10.29 -8.11
CA ILE A 60 0.69 -8.92 -7.69
C ILE A 60 -0.18 -8.19 -8.71
N LEU A 61 -1.16 -7.44 -8.23
CA LEU A 61 -1.89 -6.44 -9.01
C LEU A 61 -1.50 -5.03 -8.57
N ASP A 62 -1.12 -4.17 -9.50
CA ASP A 62 -0.77 -2.77 -9.27
C ASP A 62 -1.86 -1.85 -9.82
N LEU A 63 -2.55 -1.14 -8.92
CA LEU A 63 -3.65 -0.25 -9.26
C LEU A 63 -3.13 1.16 -9.59
N GLY A 64 -3.27 1.57 -10.85
CA GLY A 64 -2.73 2.82 -11.38
C GLY A 64 -1.25 2.70 -11.69
N SER A 65 -0.89 1.67 -12.47
CA SER A 65 0.51 1.29 -12.74
C SER A 65 1.30 2.31 -13.56
N GLY A 66 0.63 3.28 -14.21
CA GLY A 66 1.25 4.24 -15.11
C GLY A 66 2.06 3.54 -16.21
N SER A 67 3.27 4.03 -16.45
CA SER A 67 4.24 3.47 -17.41
C SER A 67 4.83 2.12 -16.99
N GLY A 68 4.50 1.63 -15.78
CA GLY A 68 4.88 0.31 -15.29
C GLY A 68 6.18 0.26 -14.47
N ARG A 69 6.71 1.40 -13.98
CA ARG A 69 7.95 1.45 -13.17
C ARG A 69 7.91 0.48 -11.99
N ASP A 70 6.86 0.59 -11.17
CA ASP A 70 6.73 -0.23 -9.96
C ASP A 70 6.42 -1.69 -10.36
N CYS A 71 5.59 -1.90 -11.38
CA CYS A 71 5.32 -3.23 -11.95
C CYS A 71 6.58 -3.97 -12.41
N PHE A 72 7.47 -3.33 -13.19
CA PHE A 72 8.69 -3.98 -13.68
C PHE A 72 9.69 -4.26 -12.56
N MET A 73 9.81 -3.34 -11.60
CA MET A 73 10.61 -3.59 -10.41
C MET A 73 10.06 -4.79 -9.63
N LEU A 74 8.75 -4.84 -9.37
CA LEU A 74 8.12 -5.96 -8.69
C LEU A 74 8.24 -7.25 -9.48
N SER A 75 8.13 -7.21 -10.80
CA SER A 75 8.36 -8.36 -11.70
C SER A 75 9.74 -8.96 -11.48
N LYS A 76 10.78 -8.14 -11.26
CA LYS A 76 12.10 -8.63 -10.88
C LYS A 76 12.11 -9.25 -9.48
N LEU A 77 11.45 -8.62 -8.51
CA LEU A 77 11.44 -9.03 -7.10
C LEU A 77 10.63 -10.31 -6.83
N VAL A 78 9.50 -10.52 -7.50
CA VAL A 78 8.70 -11.75 -7.38
C VAL A 78 9.38 -12.95 -8.08
N GLY A 79 10.37 -12.68 -8.95
CA GLY A 79 11.08 -13.70 -9.71
C GLY A 79 10.27 -14.30 -10.87
N GLN A 80 10.92 -15.18 -11.63
CA GLN A 80 10.37 -15.73 -12.89
C GLN A 80 9.08 -16.56 -12.72
N ASN A 81 8.79 -17.04 -11.51
CA ASN A 81 7.59 -17.83 -11.22
C ASN A 81 6.46 -16.99 -10.61
N GLY A 82 6.76 -15.78 -10.13
CA GLY A 82 5.75 -14.81 -9.74
C GLY A 82 5.14 -14.14 -10.96
N HIS A 83 4.17 -13.24 -10.73
CA HIS A 83 3.52 -12.53 -11.82
C HIS A 83 3.07 -11.15 -11.37
N VAL A 84 3.18 -10.14 -12.23
CA VAL A 84 2.68 -8.79 -11.95
C VAL A 84 1.71 -8.35 -13.04
N THR A 85 0.54 -7.86 -12.66
CA THR A 85 -0.40 -7.24 -13.57
C THR A 85 -0.55 -5.77 -13.19
N GLY A 86 -0.27 -4.87 -14.13
CA GLY A 86 -0.51 -3.44 -13.96
C GLY A 86 -1.81 -3.01 -14.63
N ILE A 87 -2.64 -2.22 -13.94
CA ILE A 87 -3.82 -1.60 -14.54
C ILE A 87 -3.71 -0.08 -14.49
N ASP A 88 -3.97 0.58 -15.61
CA ASP A 88 -4.06 2.05 -15.68
C ASP A 88 -5.16 2.47 -16.65
N MET A 89 -5.82 3.60 -16.39
CA MET A 89 -6.89 4.08 -17.26
C MET A 89 -6.37 4.73 -18.55
N THR A 90 -5.08 5.07 -18.61
CA THR A 90 -4.49 5.89 -19.67
C THR A 90 -3.81 5.05 -20.74
N ASP A 91 -4.35 5.05 -21.97
CA ASP A 91 -3.79 4.29 -23.10
C ASP A 91 -2.32 4.61 -23.38
N GLU A 92 -1.90 5.88 -23.26
CA GLU A 92 -0.51 6.29 -23.48
C GLU A 92 0.44 5.60 -22.49
N GLN A 93 0.06 5.56 -21.21
CA GLN A 93 0.88 4.97 -20.14
C GLN A 93 0.98 3.46 -20.31
N VAL A 94 -0.17 2.80 -20.53
CA VAL A 94 -0.23 1.36 -20.80
C VAL A 94 0.53 1.00 -22.08
N GLY A 95 0.47 1.85 -23.10
CA GLY A 95 1.22 1.68 -24.36
C GLY A 95 2.73 1.68 -24.14
N VAL A 96 3.24 2.61 -23.32
CA VAL A 96 4.66 2.64 -22.93
C VAL A 96 5.02 1.39 -22.14
N ALA A 97 4.21 1.01 -21.15
CA ALA A 97 4.45 -0.17 -20.33
C ALA A 97 4.56 -1.45 -21.19
N ARG A 98 3.59 -1.67 -22.10
CA ARG A 98 3.59 -2.81 -23.02
C ARG A 98 4.81 -2.83 -23.95
N LYS A 99 5.23 -1.67 -24.47
CA LYS A 99 6.40 -1.55 -25.35
C LYS A 99 7.69 -2.09 -24.71
N TYR A 100 7.83 -1.95 -23.39
CA TYR A 100 9.07 -2.29 -22.68
C TYR A 100 9.05 -3.67 -21.99
N ILE A 101 8.04 -4.51 -22.22
CA ILE A 101 8.00 -5.86 -21.62
C ILE A 101 9.22 -6.68 -22.04
N ASP A 102 9.46 -6.85 -23.34
CA ASP A 102 10.56 -7.69 -23.85
C ASP A 102 11.93 -7.18 -23.41
N TYR A 103 12.10 -5.86 -23.33
CA TYR A 103 13.31 -5.24 -22.81
C TYR A 103 13.59 -5.72 -21.39
N HIS A 104 12.62 -5.58 -20.48
CA HIS A 104 12.80 -5.95 -19.08
C HIS A 104 12.94 -7.45 -18.90
N MET A 105 12.22 -8.28 -19.68
CA MET A 105 12.40 -9.73 -19.59
C MET A 105 13.82 -10.16 -19.97
N LYS A 106 14.38 -9.54 -21.03
CA LYS A 106 15.77 -9.76 -21.42
C LYS A 106 16.75 -9.27 -20.35
N GLU A 107 16.56 -8.06 -19.85
CA GLU A 107 17.40 -7.46 -18.80
C GLU A 107 17.38 -8.32 -17.52
N PHE A 108 16.24 -8.91 -17.19
CA PHE A 108 16.09 -9.73 -16.00
C PHE A 108 16.55 -11.18 -16.18
N GLY A 109 16.78 -11.61 -17.42
CA GLY A 109 17.15 -12.98 -17.78
C GLY A 109 15.96 -13.96 -17.74
N PHE A 110 14.73 -13.48 -17.88
CA PHE A 110 13.53 -14.30 -17.81
C PHE A 110 13.17 -14.88 -19.18
N GLN A 111 12.80 -16.16 -19.21
CA GLN A 111 12.49 -16.87 -20.45
C GLN A 111 11.12 -16.51 -21.03
N LYS A 112 10.22 -16.01 -20.19
CA LYS A 112 8.85 -15.62 -20.55
C LYS A 112 8.46 -14.37 -19.78
N PRO A 113 7.57 -13.53 -20.34
CA PRO A 113 6.95 -12.44 -19.60
C PRO A 113 6.26 -12.93 -18.33
N ASN A 114 6.65 -12.35 -17.19
CA ASN A 114 5.95 -12.48 -15.91
C ASN A 114 5.23 -11.19 -15.52
N VAL A 115 5.01 -10.30 -16.49
CA VAL A 115 4.33 -9.03 -16.31
C VAL A 115 3.41 -8.75 -17.50
N ASP A 116 2.21 -8.24 -17.22
CA ASP A 116 1.27 -7.75 -18.23
C ASP A 116 0.60 -6.45 -17.79
N PHE A 117 0.04 -5.72 -18.76
CA PHE A 117 -0.58 -4.42 -18.53
C PHE A 117 -1.95 -4.35 -19.20
N ILE A 118 -2.93 -3.88 -18.44
CA ILE A 118 -4.33 -3.79 -18.83
C ILE A 118 -4.76 -2.32 -18.80
N GLN A 119 -5.46 -1.88 -19.83
CA GLN A 119 -6.13 -0.58 -19.79
C GLN A 119 -7.50 -0.76 -19.15
N GLY A 120 -7.80 0.04 -18.12
CA GLY A 120 -9.07 -0.06 -17.41
C GLY A 120 -9.18 0.84 -16.19
N TYR A 121 -10.35 0.80 -15.58
CA TYR A 121 -10.66 1.56 -14.37
C TYR A 121 -10.49 0.68 -13.14
N ILE A 122 -9.84 1.21 -12.10
CA ILE A 122 -9.56 0.49 -10.85
C ILE A 122 -10.84 0.24 -10.02
N GLU A 123 -11.91 0.96 -10.33
CA GLU A 123 -13.25 0.81 -9.76
C GLU A 123 -14.03 -0.38 -10.35
N ASN A 124 -13.58 -0.92 -11.48
CA ASN A 124 -14.30 -1.95 -12.23
C ASN A 124 -13.33 -2.93 -12.89
N LEU A 125 -12.69 -3.77 -12.06
CA LEU A 125 -11.75 -4.80 -12.50
C LEU A 125 -12.46 -5.98 -13.20
N GLU A 126 -13.75 -6.18 -12.92
CA GLU A 126 -14.60 -7.16 -13.61
C GLU A 126 -14.74 -6.84 -15.10
N ALA A 127 -14.88 -5.56 -15.48
CA ALA A 127 -14.97 -5.15 -16.88
C ALA A 127 -13.73 -5.53 -17.71
N VAL A 128 -12.58 -5.66 -17.07
CA VAL A 128 -11.33 -6.13 -17.68
C VAL A 128 -11.02 -7.59 -17.39
N SER A 129 -12.03 -8.35 -16.94
CA SER A 129 -12.00 -9.81 -16.74
C SER A 129 -10.96 -10.29 -15.71
N LEU A 130 -10.64 -9.47 -14.71
CA LEU A 130 -9.85 -9.95 -13.58
C LEU A 130 -10.69 -10.88 -12.70
N LYS A 131 -10.19 -12.11 -12.51
CA LYS A 131 -10.88 -13.18 -11.80
C LYS A 131 -10.87 -12.95 -10.29
N ASP A 132 -11.92 -13.40 -9.64
CA ASP A 132 -11.99 -13.52 -8.19
C ASP A 132 -10.81 -14.37 -7.67
N ASN A 133 -10.33 -14.07 -6.46
CA ASN A 133 -9.35 -14.89 -5.74
C ASN A 133 -8.10 -15.24 -6.58
N SER A 134 -7.55 -14.28 -7.31
CA SER A 134 -6.47 -14.51 -8.29
C SER A 134 -5.14 -13.87 -7.94
N TYR A 135 -5.12 -12.91 -7.00
CA TYR A 135 -3.91 -12.19 -6.57
C TYR A 135 -3.58 -12.44 -5.10
N ASP A 136 -2.29 -12.58 -4.81
CA ASP A 136 -1.75 -12.69 -3.46
C ASP A 136 -1.62 -11.30 -2.83
N ILE A 137 -1.26 -10.32 -3.66
CA ILE A 137 -0.97 -8.95 -3.22
C ILE A 137 -1.63 -7.96 -4.19
N ILE A 138 -2.27 -6.93 -3.65
CA ILE A 138 -2.64 -5.73 -4.39
C ILE A 138 -1.84 -4.57 -3.84
N ILE A 139 -1.21 -3.78 -4.72
CA ILE A 139 -0.56 -2.54 -4.34
C ILE A 139 -1.22 -1.33 -5.00
N SER A 140 -1.02 -0.17 -4.38
CA SER A 140 -1.38 1.12 -4.94
C SER A 140 -0.53 2.21 -4.26
N ASN A 141 -0.19 3.25 -5.01
CA ASN A 141 0.59 4.38 -4.50
C ASN A 141 -0.02 5.72 -4.92
N CYS A 142 -0.76 6.36 -4.00
CA CYS A 142 -1.42 7.66 -4.18
C CYS A 142 -2.46 7.75 -5.32
N VAL A 143 -3.07 6.63 -5.72
CA VAL A 143 -4.08 6.60 -6.82
C VAL A 143 -5.51 6.51 -6.29
N ILE A 144 -5.75 5.84 -5.16
CA ILE A 144 -7.12 5.58 -4.66
C ILE A 144 -7.84 6.90 -4.35
N ASN A 145 -7.12 7.90 -3.85
CA ASN A 145 -7.70 9.22 -3.60
C ASN A 145 -8.18 9.96 -4.84
N LEU A 146 -7.67 9.62 -6.03
CA LEU A 146 -8.12 10.16 -7.31
C LEU A 146 -9.39 9.48 -7.82
N SER A 147 -9.73 8.30 -7.27
CA SER A 147 -10.96 7.59 -7.61
C SER A 147 -12.20 8.35 -7.14
N PRO A 148 -13.23 8.49 -8.00
CA PRO A 148 -14.53 9.01 -7.62
C PRO A 148 -15.32 8.04 -6.72
N ASP A 149 -15.04 6.73 -6.78
CA ASP A 149 -15.71 5.71 -5.97
C ASP A 149 -14.69 4.79 -5.29
N LYS A 150 -14.13 5.29 -4.18
CA LYS A 150 -13.19 4.56 -3.32
C LYS A 150 -13.78 3.26 -2.77
N ARG A 151 -15.10 3.20 -2.54
CA ARG A 151 -15.78 1.99 -2.06
C ARG A 151 -15.76 0.91 -3.15
N ALA A 152 -15.97 1.28 -4.41
CA ALA A 152 -15.84 0.35 -5.53
C ALA A 152 -14.41 -0.19 -5.67
N VAL A 153 -13.39 0.67 -5.57
CA VAL A 153 -11.98 0.23 -5.60
C VAL A 153 -11.68 -0.81 -4.53
N LEU A 154 -12.03 -0.53 -3.27
CA LEU A 154 -11.78 -1.48 -2.17
C LEU A 154 -12.59 -2.77 -2.33
N ARG A 155 -13.81 -2.70 -2.87
CA ARG A 155 -14.64 -3.89 -3.12
C ARG A 155 -14.04 -4.79 -4.20
N GLU A 156 -13.58 -4.19 -5.30
CA GLU A 156 -12.93 -4.93 -6.38
C GLU A 156 -11.59 -5.51 -5.93
N ALA A 157 -10.82 -4.76 -5.13
CA ALA A 157 -9.60 -5.27 -4.51
C ALA A 157 -9.89 -6.50 -3.63
N TYR A 158 -10.93 -6.44 -2.78
CA TYR A 158 -11.36 -7.58 -1.97
C TYR A 158 -11.78 -8.79 -2.82
N ARG A 159 -12.53 -8.56 -3.90
CA ARG A 159 -13.00 -9.63 -4.80
C ARG A 159 -11.83 -10.39 -5.43
N VAL A 160 -10.85 -9.67 -5.98
CA VAL A 160 -9.75 -10.30 -6.75
C VAL A 160 -8.62 -10.83 -5.86
N LEU A 161 -8.52 -10.40 -4.59
CA LEU A 161 -7.61 -11.01 -3.62
C LEU A 161 -8.00 -12.45 -3.31
N LYS A 162 -7.01 -13.33 -3.22
CA LYS A 162 -7.16 -14.66 -2.62
C LYS A 162 -7.49 -14.54 -1.13
N ASP A 163 -8.03 -15.61 -0.56
CA ASP A 163 -8.00 -15.78 0.89
C ASP A 163 -6.53 -15.87 1.35
N GLY A 164 -6.20 -15.14 2.42
CA GLY A 164 -4.83 -14.90 2.83
C GLY A 164 -4.15 -13.72 2.13
N GLY A 165 -4.77 -13.16 1.10
CA GLY A 165 -4.23 -12.08 0.30
C GLY A 165 -4.22 -10.74 1.02
N GLU A 166 -3.34 -9.85 0.57
CA GLU A 166 -3.11 -8.54 1.18
C GLU A 166 -3.25 -7.40 0.17
N MET A 167 -4.00 -6.37 0.53
CA MET A 167 -3.89 -5.06 -0.11
C MET A 167 -2.92 -4.19 0.72
N TYR A 168 -1.78 -3.84 0.13
CA TYR A 168 -0.71 -3.06 0.76
C TYR A 168 -0.48 -1.77 -0.04
N PHE A 169 -0.90 -0.63 0.51
CA PHE A 169 -0.96 0.61 -0.26
C PHE A 169 -0.64 1.84 0.57
N SER A 170 -0.12 2.87 -0.09
CA SER A 170 0.13 4.18 0.51
C SER A 170 -0.79 5.22 -0.12
N ASP A 171 -1.40 6.07 0.70
CA ASP A 171 -2.18 7.21 0.24
C ASP A 171 -2.19 8.35 1.28
N VAL A 172 -2.81 9.48 0.91
CA VAL A 172 -3.01 10.65 1.77
C VAL A 172 -4.30 10.50 2.58
N TYR A 173 -4.25 10.79 3.87
CA TYR A 173 -5.40 10.74 4.76
C TYR A 173 -5.57 12.04 5.52
N SER A 174 -6.82 12.46 5.69
CA SER A 174 -7.17 13.64 6.47
C SER A 174 -7.58 13.26 7.89
N ASN A 175 -7.41 14.19 8.83
CA ASN A 175 -7.88 14.06 10.21
C ASN A 175 -9.41 14.14 10.37
N LYS A 176 -10.12 14.67 9.37
CA LYS A 176 -11.58 14.85 9.35
C LYS A 176 -12.13 14.82 7.91
N PRO A 177 -13.44 14.60 7.71
CA PRO A 177 -14.05 14.60 6.38
C PRO A 177 -13.77 15.88 5.60
N ILE A 178 -13.36 15.76 4.34
CA ILE A 178 -13.13 16.92 3.47
C ILE A 178 -14.47 17.55 3.07
N SER A 179 -14.59 18.87 3.27
CA SER A 179 -15.78 19.63 2.88
C SER A 179 -15.98 19.70 1.36
N GLU A 180 -17.22 19.83 0.91
CA GLU A 180 -17.56 19.96 -0.51
C GLU A 180 -16.93 21.19 -1.17
N GLU A 181 -16.67 22.25 -0.40
CA GLU A 181 -15.96 23.44 -0.88
C GLU A 181 -14.50 23.12 -1.23
N LEU A 182 -13.79 22.40 -0.35
CA LEU A 182 -12.40 22.02 -0.59
C LEU A 182 -12.27 21.03 -1.76
N LYS A 183 -13.22 20.10 -1.92
CA LYS A 183 -13.25 19.17 -3.06
C LYS A 183 -13.32 19.89 -4.41
N LYS A 184 -13.94 21.07 -4.47
CA LYS A 184 -14.03 21.88 -5.71
C LYS A 184 -12.75 22.64 -6.02
N ASN A 185 -11.81 22.75 -5.07
CA ASN A 185 -10.54 23.43 -5.30
C ASN A 185 -9.61 22.53 -6.14
N LYS A 186 -9.44 22.90 -7.41
CA LYS A 186 -8.64 22.14 -8.38
C LYS A 186 -7.17 22.03 -8.01
N VAL A 187 -6.61 23.02 -7.31
CA VAL A 187 -5.20 23.00 -6.86
C VAL A 187 -5.05 21.95 -5.77
N LEU A 188 -5.88 22.01 -4.72
CA LEU A 188 -5.83 21.02 -3.64
C LEU A 188 -6.18 19.61 -4.10
N TRP A 189 -7.03 19.49 -5.12
CA TRP A 189 -7.36 18.20 -5.73
C TRP A 189 -6.15 17.62 -6.48
N GLY A 190 -5.45 18.46 -7.23
CA GLY A 190 -4.22 18.09 -7.95
C GLY A 190 -3.02 17.77 -7.05
N GLU A 191 -3.05 18.19 -5.78
CA GLU A 191 -2.04 17.88 -4.75
C GLU A 191 -2.44 16.66 -3.89
N CYS A 192 -3.47 15.89 -4.31
CA CYS A 192 -4.05 14.77 -3.55
C CYS A 192 -4.60 15.12 -2.15
N LEU A 193 -4.76 16.41 -1.81
CA LEU A 193 -5.22 16.83 -0.49
C LEU A 193 -6.75 16.85 -0.37
N SER A 194 -7.45 17.48 -1.31
CA SER A 194 -8.92 17.57 -1.20
C SER A 194 -9.64 16.28 -1.63
N GLY A 195 -8.93 15.36 -2.28
CA GLY A 195 -9.41 13.99 -2.54
C GLY A 195 -9.14 13.02 -1.38
N ALA A 196 -8.42 13.45 -0.34
CA ALA A 196 -7.97 12.59 0.74
C ALA A 196 -9.13 11.95 1.49
N LEU A 197 -9.01 10.64 1.72
CA LEU A 197 -9.96 9.90 2.54
C LEU A 197 -9.78 10.27 4.02
N TYR A 198 -10.89 10.47 4.74
CA TYR A 198 -10.85 10.54 6.19
C TYR A 198 -10.46 9.17 6.74
N TRP A 199 -9.42 9.11 7.58
CA TRP A 199 -8.86 7.83 8.01
C TRP A 199 -9.87 6.89 8.70
N LYS A 200 -10.91 7.40 9.38
CA LYS A 200 -11.95 6.52 9.97
C LYS A 200 -12.87 5.92 8.91
N ASP A 201 -13.10 6.62 7.79
CA ASP A 201 -13.89 6.09 6.69
C ASP A 201 -13.19 4.88 6.08
N LEU A 202 -11.84 4.84 6.04
CA LEU A 202 -11.11 3.64 5.62
C LEU A 202 -11.47 2.44 6.49
N LEU A 203 -11.45 2.61 7.83
CA LEU A 203 -11.78 1.53 8.76
C LEU A 203 -13.21 1.03 8.54
N GLN A 204 -14.16 1.96 8.45
CA GLN A 204 -15.57 1.65 8.25
C GLN A 204 -15.82 0.93 6.92
N ILE A 205 -15.28 1.47 5.81
CA ILE A 205 -15.46 0.87 4.48
C ILE A 205 -14.82 -0.51 4.40
N SER A 206 -13.65 -0.69 5.01
CA SER A 206 -12.94 -1.97 5.05
C SER A 206 -13.77 -3.03 5.77
N GLU A 207 -14.35 -2.67 6.93
CA GLU A 207 -15.25 -3.54 7.69
C GLU A 207 -16.53 -3.87 6.91
N GLU A 208 -17.17 -2.87 6.28
CA GLU A 208 -18.37 -3.05 5.44
C GLU A 208 -18.15 -4.05 4.29
N ILE A 209 -16.95 -4.05 3.71
CA ILE A 209 -16.58 -4.93 2.58
C ILE A 209 -16.16 -6.33 3.06
N GLY A 210 -15.62 -6.44 4.28
CA GLY A 210 -15.17 -7.70 4.87
C GLY A 210 -13.65 -7.86 4.95
N PHE A 211 -12.87 -6.80 4.71
CA PHE A 211 -11.46 -6.79 5.08
C PHE A 211 -11.31 -6.89 6.61
N PHE A 212 -10.20 -7.47 7.04
CA PHE A 212 -9.79 -7.35 8.43
C PHE A 212 -9.38 -5.91 8.80
N THR A 213 -9.30 -5.64 10.10
CA THR A 213 -8.95 -4.32 10.63
C THR A 213 -7.71 -3.78 9.92
N PRO A 214 -7.82 -2.64 9.19
CA PRO A 214 -6.67 -2.04 8.51
C PRO A 214 -5.52 -1.80 9.49
N ARG A 215 -4.31 -2.25 9.13
CA ARG A 215 -3.13 -2.11 9.99
C ARG A 215 -2.21 -1.04 9.43
N LEU A 216 -1.93 -0.03 10.25
CA LEU A 216 -1.02 1.05 9.88
C LEU A 216 0.42 0.51 9.88
N VAL A 217 1.13 0.64 8.77
CA VAL A 217 2.53 0.22 8.65
C VAL A 217 3.46 1.38 8.95
N THR A 218 3.28 2.50 8.24
CA THR A 218 4.04 3.74 8.45
C THR A 218 3.17 4.94 8.17
N SER A 219 3.44 6.07 8.83
CA SER A 219 2.84 7.35 8.50
C SER A 219 3.83 8.50 8.63
N SER A 220 3.70 9.51 7.79
CA SER A 220 4.43 10.78 7.88
C SER A 220 3.48 11.96 7.72
N LEU A 221 3.70 13.01 8.50
CA LEU A 221 2.95 14.27 8.37
C LEU A 221 3.23 14.92 7.03
N ILE A 222 2.19 15.46 6.42
CA ILE A 222 2.28 16.29 5.22
C ILE A 222 2.23 17.75 5.68
N CYS A 223 3.22 18.51 5.24
CA CYS A 223 3.36 19.94 5.47
C CYS A 223 3.03 20.69 4.18
N VAL A 224 2.17 21.70 4.30
CA VAL A 224 1.83 22.60 3.21
C VAL A 224 2.57 23.89 3.45
N ASP A 225 3.61 24.19 2.68
CA ASP A 225 4.45 25.38 2.92
C ASP A 225 3.86 26.67 2.30
N ASN A 226 2.83 26.55 1.47
CA ASN A 226 2.16 27.69 0.87
C ASN A 226 1.14 28.30 1.85
N GLN A 227 1.35 29.56 2.24
CA GLN A 227 0.52 30.27 3.22
C GLN A 227 -0.96 30.38 2.78
N GLU A 228 -1.23 30.70 1.51
CA GLU A 228 -2.61 30.80 1.00
C GLU A 228 -3.34 29.46 1.12
N LEU A 229 -2.65 28.34 0.85
CA LEU A 229 -3.20 27.01 1.02
C LEU A 229 -3.36 26.64 2.50
N GLN A 230 -2.45 27.05 3.38
CA GLN A 230 -2.61 26.86 4.83
C GLN A 230 -3.87 27.56 5.35
N ASP A 231 -4.11 28.80 4.91
CA ASP A 231 -5.28 29.58 5.34
C ASP A 231 -6.59 28.92 4.88
N ILE A 232 -6.61 28.36 3.65
CA ILE A 232 -7.74 27.58 3.13
C ILE A 232 -7.93 26.27 3.90
N LEU A 233 -6.84 25.57 4.22
CA LEU A 233 -6.85 24.29 4.91
C LEU A 233 -7.10 24.43 6.42
N SER A 234 -6.87 25.59 7.02
CA SER A 234 -7.19 25.88 8.41
C SER A 234 -6.73 24.76 9.38
N ASP A 235 -7.65 23.99 9.96
CA ASP A 235 -7.40 22.91 10.92
C ASP A 235 -7.33 21.50 10.30
N TYR A 236 -7.41 21.39 8.96
CA TYR A 236 -7.14 20.13 8.28
C TYR A 236 -5.67 19.73 8.46
N ARG A 237 -5.46 18.47 8.83
CA ARG A 237 -4.15 17.86 8.92
C ARG A 237 -4.11 16.62 8.06
N PHE A 238 -3.01 16.45 7.35
CA PHE A 238 -2.82 15.36 6.40
C PHE A 238 -1.63 14.50 6.79
N VAL A 239 -1.77 13.20 6.54
CA VAL A 239 -0.69 12.23 6.66
C VAL A 239 -0.59 11.43 5.37
N SER A 240 0.62 11.16 4.91
CA SER A 240 0.87 10.04 4.01
C SER A 240 0.97 8.79 4.87
N ALA A 241 0.14 7.79 4.62
CA ALA A 241 0.16 6.56 5.40
C ALA A 241 0.10 5.32 4.52
N THR A 242 0.90 4.33 4.89
CA THR A 242 0.89 2.99 4.31
C THR A 242 0.05 2.09 5.21
N PHE A 243 -0.95 1.45 4.63
CA PHE A 243 -1.80 0.47 5.31
C PHE A 243 -1.66 -0.90 4.67
N ARG A 244 -1.90 -1.93 5.49
CA ARG A 244 -2.13 -3.30 5.04
C ARG A 244 -3.50 -3.81 5.46
N LEU A 245 -4.25 -4.33 4.49
CA LEU A 245 -5.60 -4.86 4.64
C LEU A 245 -5.58 -6.31 4.16
N PHE A 246 -5.91 -7.25 5.05
CA PHE A 246 -5.94 -8.67 4.72
C PHE A 246 -7.35 -9.15 4.42
N LYS A 247 -7.48 -9.99 3.40
CA LYS A 247 -8.66 -10.84 3.19
C LYS A 247 -8.37 -12.20 3.80
N LEU A 248 -9.05 -12.56 4.88
CA LEU A 248 -8.84 -13.83 5.57
C LEU A 248 -10.04 -14.78 5.37
N PRO A 249 -9.82 -16.10 5.40
CA PRO A 249 -10.89 -17.09 5.34
C PRO A 249 -11.98 -16.83 6.40
N GLN A 250 -13.25 -17.11 6.04
CA GLN A 250 -14.35 -16.97 7.00
C GLN A 250 -14.23 -17.98 8.15
N ASP A 251 -13.87 -19.22 7.84
CA ASP A 251 -13.67 -20.31 8.81
C ASP A 251 -12.26 -20.23 9.40
N ARG A 252 -12.11 -19.42 10.45
CA ARG A 252 -10.81 -19.16 11.09
C ARG A 252 -10.80 -19.49 12.56
N ILE A 253 -9.69 -20.08 13.01
CA ILE A 253 -9.43 -20.34 14.42
C ILE A 253 -8.75 -19.10 15.00
N LYS A 254 -9.49 -18.40 15.86
CA LYS A 254 -8.98 -17.29 16.66
C LYS A 254 -8.34 -17.84 17.92
N GLU A 255 -7.02 -17.83 17.95
CA GLU A 255 -6.26 -18.19 19.14
C GLU A 255 -5.04 -17.30 19.31
N LYS A 256 -4.77 -16.91 20.55
CA LYS A 256 -3.47 -16.35 20.92
C LYS A 256 -2.40 -17.42 20.76
N CYS A 257 -1.29 -17.05 20.17
CA CYS A 257 -0.13 -17.94 20.07
C CYS A 257 1.16 -17.15 20.28
N LYS A 258 2.22 -17.88 20.57
CA LYS A 258 3.58 -17.36 20.44
C LYS A 258 4.07 -17.69 19.04
N VAL A 259 4.66 -16.71 18.38
CA VAL A 259 5.27 -16.86 17.06
C VAL A 259 6.75 -16.54 17.13
N ILE A 260 7.55 -17.24 16.33
CA ILE A 260 8.98 -16.99 16.16
C ILE A 260 9.22 -16.77 14.67
N TYR A 261 9.70 -15.59 14.32
CA TYR A 261 10.11 -15.29 12.94
C TYR A 261 11.43 -16.00 12.62
N ASN A 262 11.50 -16.66 11.48
CA ASN A 262 12.65 -17.49 11.08
C ASN A 262 13.71 -16.75 10.24
N GLY A 263 13.48 -15.48 9.87
CA GLY A 263 14.42 -14.72 9.05
C GLY A 263 14.41 -15.07 7.55
N GLY A 264 13.41 -15.81 7.06
CA GLY A 264 13.38 -16.31 5.68
C GLY A 264 13.02 -15.27 4.62
N ILE A 265 12.59 -14.06 5.00
CA ILE A 265 12.19 -13.04 4.05
C ILE A 265 13.41 -12.24 3.58
N THR A 266 13.69 -12.32 2.27
CA THR A 266 14.73 -11.55 1.58
C THR A 266 14.68 -10.05 1.93
N GLY A 267 15.80 -9.53 2.44
CA GLY A 267 15.96 -8.13 2.86
C GLY A 267 15.43 -7.81 4.25
N PHE A 268 14.87 -8.81 4.96
CA PHE A 268 14.34 -8.70 6.33
C PHE A 268 14.84 -9.85 7.21
N GLU A 269 16.04 -10.35 6.96
CA GLU A 269 16.59 -11.55 7.60
C GLU A 269 16.71 -11.37 9.12
N GLU A 270 17.18 -10.21 9.57
CA GLU A 270 17.35 -9.92 11.01
C GLU A 270 16.04 -9.49 11.68
N LYS A 271 15.18 -8.76 10.96
CA LYS A 271 14.04 -8.04 11.54
C LYS A 271 12.98 -7.70 10.51
N LEU A 272 11.73 -8.10 10.80
CA LEU A 272 10.54 -7.76 10.03
C LEU A 272 9.70 -6.70 10.76
N HIS A 273 9.64 -5.49 10.19
CA HIS A 273 8.74 -4.43 10.62
C HIS A 273 7.33 -4.65 10.03
N PHE A 274 6.54 -5.52 10.67
CA PHE A 274 5.25 -5.93 10.13
C PHE A 274 4.22 -4.80 10.12
N ASP A 275 4.07 -4.06 11.21
CA ASP A 275 3.22 -2.87 11.25
C ASP A 275 3.72 -1.88 12.33
N ALA A 276 2.98 -0.80 12.56
CA ALA A 276 3.34 0.21 13.55
C ALA A 276 3.42 -0.32 15.00
N ASN A 277 2.79 -1.47 15.28
CA ASN A 277 2.73 -2.09 16.60
C ASN A 277 3.65 -3.31 16.71
N PHE A 278 3.85 -4.06 15.62
CA PHE A 278 4.57 -5.32 15.63
C PHE A 278 5.85 -5.26 14.82
N THR A 279 6.94 -5.61 15.49
CA THR A 279 8.21 -5.89 14.84
C THR A 279 8.78 -7.19 15.37
N PHE A 280 9.08 -8.10 14.46
CA PHE A 280 9.63 -9.41 14.77
C PHE A 280 11.13 -9.39 14.50
N LYS A 281 11.93 -9.83 15.46
CA LYS A 281 13.33 -10.16 15.21
C LYS A 281 13.46 -11.66 15.03
N GLU A 282 14.42 -12.06 14.22
CA GLU A 282 14.72 -13.48 14.01
C GLU A 282 14.99 -14.17 15.35
N GLY A 283 14.41 -15.37 15.51
CA GLY A 283 14.59 -16.23 16.70
C GLY A 283 13.90 -15.76 17.98
N GLU A 284 13.39 -14.52 18.07
CA GLU A 284 12.74 -14.00 19.27
C GLU A 284 11.24 -14.41 19.32
N PRO A 285 10.77 -15.12 20.38
CA PRO A 285 9.37 -15.46 20.53
C PRO A 285 8.53 -14.25 20.96
N ILE A 286 7.46 -13.97 20.22
CA ILE A 286 6.52 -12.88 20.49
C ILE A 286 5.10 -13.43 20.65
N GLU A 287 4.39 -13.00 21.70
CA GLU A 287 2.97 -13.29 21.85
C GLU A 287 2.18 -12.34 20.94
N VAL A 288 1.29 -12.91 20.13
CA VAL A 288 0.43 -12.16 19.21
C VAL A 288 -1.04 -12.40 19.55
N ASP A 289 -1.86 -11.39 19.25
CA ASP A 289 -3.30 -11.50 19.40
C ASP A 289 -3.90 -12.48 18.38
N GLU A 290 -5.19 -12.79 18.55
CA GLU A 290 -5.93 -13.73 17.71
C GLU A 290 -5.99 -13.29 16.25
N GLU A 291 -6.01 -11.98 16.01
CA GLU A 291 -6.10 -11.40 14.67
C GLU A 291 -4.78 -11.57 13.92
N LEU A 292 -3.67 -11.16 14.52
CA LEU A 292 -2.34 -11.29 13.91
C LEU A 292 -1.94 -12.76 13.78
N SER A 293 -2.29 -13.61 14.75
CA SER A 293 -2.15 -15.07 14.66
C SER A 293 -2.84 -15.60 13.39
N CYS A 294 -4.09 -15.18 13.15
CA CYS A 294 -4.83 -15.59 11.95
C CYS A 294 -4.19 -15.09 10.65
N ILE A 295 -3.72 -13.84 10.63
CA ILE A 295 -3.03 -13.25 9.48
C ILE A 295 -1.77 -14.05 9.16
N LEU A 296 -0.90 -14.26 10.16
CA LEU A 296 0.36 -14.97 9.97
C LEU A 296 0.12 -16.41 9.50
N LYS A 297 -0.93 -17.09 9.99
CA LYS A 297 -1.25 -18.48 9.58
C LYS A 297 -1.80 -18.61 8.16
N SER A 298 -2.58 -17.63 7.74
CA SER A 298 -3.44 -17.78 6.56
C SER A 298 -2.91 -17.03 5.34
N SER A 299 -1.87 -16.21 5.51
CA SER A 299 -1.25 -15.43 4.43
C SER A 299 0.07 -16.04 4.00
N ARG A 300 0.69 -15.44 2.98
CA ARG A 300 2.03 -15.80 2.49
C ARG A 300 3.14 -15.78 3.56
N PHE A 301 2.89 -15.18 4.72
CA PHE A 301 3.82 -15.17 5.85
C PHE A 301 3.84 -16.49 6.64
N SER A 302 2.98 -17.47 6.33
CA SER A 302 2.84 -18.72 7.11
C SER A 302 4.14 -19.47 7.30
N ASP A 303 4.94 -19.54 6.25
CA ASP A 303 6.17 -20.33 6.24
C ASP A 303 7.34 -19.59 6.90
N GLU A 304 7.15 -18.30 7.21
CA GLU A 304 8.14 -17.40 7.82
C GLU A 304 8.04 -17.39 9.36
N PHE A 305 7.00 -18.01 9.91
CA PHE A 305 6.72 -17.99 11.35
C PHE A 305 6.47 -19.38 11.92
N LEU A 306 7.29 -19.77 12.90
CA LEU A 306 7.04 -20.94 13.73
C LEU A 306 6.01 -20.59 14.81
N MET A 307 4.93 -21.35 14.88
CA MET A 307 3.84 -21.09 15.83
C MET A 307 3.82 -22.09 16.97
N GLN A 308 3.70 -21.59 18.19
CA GLN A 308 3.54 -22.36 19.41
C GLN A 308 2.18 -22.02 20.03
N THR A 309 1.29 -23.00 20.10
CA THR A 309 -0.01 -22.84 20.76
C THR A 309 0.20 -22.51 22.23
N CYS A 310 -0.33 -21.38 22.70
CA CYS A 310 -0.35 -21.08 24.12
C CYS A 310 -1.29 -22.10 24.80
N GLY A 311 -0.74 -23.00 25.62
CA GLY A 311 -1.56 -23.89 26.44
C GLY A 311 -2.58 -23.09 27.26
N LYS A 312 -3.77 -23.66 27.49
CA LYS A 312 -4.89 -23.01 28.22
C LYS A 312 -4.40 -22.40 29.54
N GLY A 313 -4.10 -21.10 29.51
CA GLY A 313 -3.64 -20.33 30.66
C GLY A 313 -4.35 -18.99 30.66
N ASN A 314 -5.18 -18.76 31.66
CA ASN A 314 -5.91 -17.52 31.87
C ASN A 314 -4.92 -16.34 32.00
N SER A 315 -4.92 -15.43 31.04
CA SER A 315 -4.45 -14.07 31.25
C SER A 315 -5.27 -13.06 30.44
N SER A 316 -6.09 -12.33 31.17
CA SER A 316 -6.79 -11.14 30.70
C SER A 316 -5.81 -9.97 30.64
N SER A 317 -5.42 -9.56 29.44
CA SER A 317 -4.86 -8.23 29.20
C SER A 317 -5.73 -7.55 28.14
N SER A 318 -6.40 -6.48 28.54
CA SER A 318 -7.17 -5.61 27.66
C SER A 318 -6.19 -4.70 26.91
N PHE A 319 -6.14 -4.86 25.58
CA PHE A 319 -5.44 -3.92 24.70
C PHE A 319 -6.29 -2.67 24.52
N GLN A 320 -5.71 -1.48 24.71
CA GLN A 320 -6.31 -0.21 24.30
C GLN A 320 -5.72 0.20 22.95
N PRO A 321 -6.52 0.70 21.99
CA PRO A 321 -6.01 1.22 20.74
C PRO A 321 -5.12 2.46 21.00
N ILE A 322 -3.90 2.46 20.44
CA ILE A 322 -3.01 3.61 20.47
C ILE A 322 -3.56 4.71 19.56
N LYS A 323 -3.68 5.91 20.13
CA LYS A 323 -4.08 7.14 19.43
C LYS A 323 -3.00 7.56 18.42
N ILE A 324 -3.42 8.01 17.24
CA ILE A 324 -2.56 8.74 16.31
C ILE A 324 -1.93 9.91 17.07
N ALA A 325 -0.60 9.92 17.18
CA ALA A 325 0.13 10.94 17.92
C ALA A 325 0.15 12.25 17.11
N TRP A 326 -0.72 13.19 17.50
CA TRP A 326 -0.69 14.55 17.01
C TRP A 326 0.29 15.38 17.85
N GLY A 327 1.55 15.45 17.43
CA GLY A 327 2.54 16.24 18.17
C GLY A 327 3.71 16.70 17.32
N CYS A 328 3.67 17.95 16.86
CA CYS A 328 4.90 18.74 16.77
C CYS A 328 5.28 19.12 18.20
N LYS A 329 6.55 18.94 18.58
CA LYS A 329 7.05 19.37 19.89
C LYS A 329 6.68 20.84 20.12
N GLY A 330 6.00 21.09 21.24
CA GLY A 330 5.79 22.42 21.80
C GLY A 330 4.37 22.95 21.62
N ILE A 331 3.46 22.51 22.49
CA ILE A 331 2.54 23.33 23.32
C ILE A 331 1.83 22.32 24.22
N ARG A 332 2.01 22.47 25.55
CA ARG A 332 1.21 21.76 26.54
C ARG A 332 -0.17 22.39 26.52
N ASP A 333 -1.21 21.59 26.40
CA ASP A 333 -2.54 22.03 26.81
C ASP A 333 -2.81 21.48 28.21
N GLN A 334 -2.75 22.39 29.18
CA GLN A 334 -3.33 22.19 30.50
C GLN A 334 -4.74 22.76 30.44
N SER A 335 -5.76 21.91 30.50
CA SER A 335 -7.04 22.29 31.09
C SER A 335 -7.85 21.05 31.46
N ASN A 336 -8.46 21.13 32.63
CA ASN A 336 -9.28 20.16 33.35
C ASN A 336 -10.36 19.47 32.53
#